data_AF-A0A1E5JKL2-F1
#
_entry.id   AF-A0A1E5JKL2-F1
#
_cell.length_a   1.000
_cell.length_b   1.000
_cell.length_c   1.000
_cell.angle_alpha   90.00
_cell.angle_beta   90.00
_cell.angle_gamma   90.00
#
_symmetry.space_group_name_H-M   'P 1'
#
loop_
_entity.id
_entity.type
_entity.pdbx_description
1 polymer ?
#
loop_
_entity_poly.entity_id
_entity_poly.type
_entity_poly.pdbx_seq_one_letter_code
_entity_poly.pdbx_strand_id
1 'polypeptide(L)'
;MIVADRFHVIRLIQHQCMMTYRELSSEIKNNRRILALLRTRPDNLTEEKKAKRDAFLMQNPAIDAIYQFQQRLHSLLMKRALTQHVCRKVIPTFLGSTPIKGAL
;
A
#
# COMPACT_ATOMS: atom_id res chain seq x y z
N MET A 1 -4.95 22.35 -13.07
CA MET A 1 -5.84 21.20 -12.78
C MET A 1 -4.98 19.93 -12.84
N ILE A 2 -4.60 19.34 -11.70
CA ILE A 2 -3.77 18.13 -11.73
C ILE A 2 -4.71 16.97 -12.08
N VAL A 3 -4.72 16.57 -13.35
CA VAL A 3 -5.29 15.28 -13.75
C VAL A 3 -4.31 14.22 -13.25
N ALA A 4 -4.48 13.80 -12.00
CA ALA A 4 -3.68 12.73 -11.43
C ALA A 4 -4.10 11.42 -12.10
N ASP A 5 -3.35 11.00 -13.12
CA ASP A 5 -3.51 9.66 -13.68
C ASP A 5 -3.20 8.60 -12.59
N ARG A 6 -3.74 7.38 -12.74
CA ARG A 6 -3.52 6.28 -11.79
C ARG A 6 -2.04 6.03 -11.46
N PHE A 7 -1.13 6.22 -12.42
CA PHE A 7 0.30 6.05 -12.21
C PHE A 7 0.90 7.19 -11.39
N HIS A 8 0.39 8.43 -11.51
CA HIS A 8 0.75 9.52 -10.62
C HIS A 8 0.30 9.23 -9.18
N VAL A 9 -0.94 8.75 -8.98
CA VAL A 9 -1.46 8.43 -7.65
C VAL A 9 -0.66 7.30 -6.99
N ILE A 10 -0.32 6.25 -7.76
CA ILE A 10 0.52 5.15 -7.29
C ILE A 10 1.90 5.64 -6.87
N ARG A 11 2.55 6.47 -7.68
CA ARG A 11 3.86 7.05 -7.34
C ARG A 11 3.79 7.90 -6.08
N LEU A 12 2.73 8.69 -5.91
CA LEU A 12 2.53 9.53 -4.72
C LEU A 12 2.35 8.68 -3.45
N ILE A 13 1.49 7.66 -3.49
CA ILE A 13 1.28 6.75 -2.36
C ILE A 13 2.59 6.04 -2.01
N GLN A 14 3.29 5.52 -3.02
CA GLN A 14 4.58 4.86 -2.81
C GLN A 14 5.57 5.79 -2.11
N HIS A 15 5.68 7.05 -2.57
CA HIS A 15 6.55 8.04 -1.96
C HIS A 15 6.18 8.30 -0.50
N GLN A 16 4.90 8.52 -0.21
CA GLN A 16 4.44 8.80 1.15
C GLN A 16 4.70 7.62 2.09
N CYS A 17 4.39 6.39 1.68
CA CYS A 17 4.68 5.20 2.46
C CYS A 17 6.18 5.07 2.76
N MET A 18 7.06 5.33 1.79
CA MET A 18 8.51 5.27 2.01
C MET A 18 9.01 6.31 3.02
N MET A 19 8.41 7.52 3.03
CA MET A 19 8.74 8.53 4.03
C MET A 19 8.25 8.09 5.42
N THR A 20 7.01 7.64 5.52
CA THR A 20 6.43 7.16 6.77
C THR A 20 7.21 5.97 7.37
N TYR A 21 7.69 5.03 6.56
CA TYR A 21 8.54 3.94 7.05
C TYR A 21 9.84 4.44 7.69
N ARG A 22 10.46 5.49 7.12
CA ARG A 22 11.69 6.09 7.67
C ARG A 22 11.44 6.84 8.98
N GLU A 23 10.25 7.41 9.15
CA GLU A 23 9.83 8.09 10.37
C GLU A 23 9.50 7.10 11.50
N LEU A 24 8.86 5.98 11.15
CA LEU A 24 8.42 4.98 12.13
C LEU A 24 9.52 4.05 12.64
N SER A 25 10.63 3.89 11.90
CA SER A 25 11.74 3.04 12.35
C SER A 25 13.10 3.63 11.95
N SER A 26 13.92 3.88 12.95
CA SER A 26 15.32 4.31 12.78
C SER A 26 16.18 3.23 12.12
N GLU A 27 15.78 1.96 12.23
CA GLU A 27 16.44 0.83 11.57
C GLU A 27 16.36 0.94 10.03
N ILE A 28 15.21 1.40 9.53
CA ILE A 28 14.97 1.62 8.10
C ILE A 28 15.83 2.76 7.54
N LYS A 29 16.17 3.76 8.37
CA LYS A 29 17.00 4.90 7.97
C LYS A 29 18.38 4.45 7.46
N ASN A 30 18.94 3.41 8.09
CA ASN A 30 20.24 2.85 7.73
C ASN A 30 20.13 1.60 6.83
N ASN A 31 18.99 0.90 6.84
CA ASN A 31 18.80 -0.33 6.08
C ASN A 31 18.11 -0.11 4.72
N ARG A 32 18.87 0.44 3.75
CA ARG A 32 18.38 0.65 2.36
C ARG A 32 17.92 -0.63 1.67
N ARG A 33 18.44 -1.80 2.07
CA ARG A 33 18.06 -3.10 1.51
C ARG A 33 16.62 -3.45 1.88
N ILE A 34 16.22 -3.25 3.13
CA ILE A 34 14.83 -3.45 3.57
C ILE A 34 13.87 -2.49 2.87
N LEU A 35 14.25 -1.21 2.71
CA LEU A 35 13.44 -0.26 1.93
C LEU A 35 13.22 -0.74 0.49
N ALA A 36 14.25 -1.31 -0.14
CA ALA A 36 14.12 -1.87 -1.48
C ALA A 36 13.13 -3.05 -1.51
N LEU A 37 13.11 -3.90 -0.47
CA LEU A 37 12.15 -5.00 -0.35
C LEU A 37 10.71 -4.49 -0.16
N LEU A 38 10.50 -3.50 0.71
CA LEU A 38 9.19 -2.88 0.96
C LEU A 38 8.66 -2.13 -0.28
N ARG A 39 9.57 -1.57 -1.09
CA ARG A 39 9.21 -0.88 -2.34
C ARG A 39 8.86 -1.84 -3.47
N THR A 40 9.44 -3.04 -3.47
CA THR A 40 9.26 -4.00 -4.55
C THR A 40 7.94 -4.76 -4.37
N ARG A 41 7.21 -4.94 -5.48
CA ARG A 41 5.98 -5.71 -5.49
C ARG A 41 6.27 -7.17 -5.07
N PRO A 42 5.43 -7.80 -4.22
CA PRO A 42 5.64 -9.18 -3.77
C PRO A 42 5.91 -10.17 -4.91
N ASP A 43 5.19 -10.02 -6.03
CA ASP A 43 5.29 -10.90 -7.20
C ASP A 43 6.67 -10.83 -7.89
N ASN A 44 7.43 -9.76 -7.66
CA ASN A 44 8.77 -9.54 -8.23
C ASN A 44 9.90 -9.93 -7.26
N LEU A 45 9.57 -10.44 -6.07
CA LEU A 45 10.56 -10.87 -5.08
C LEU A 45 10.77 -12.38 -5.17
N THR A 46 12.03 -12.80 -5.00
CA THR A 46 12.36 -14.22 -4.74
C THR A 46 11.84 -14.64 -3.37
N GLU A 47 11.63 -15.93 -3.15
CA GLU A 47 11.12 -16.46 -1.87
C GLU A 47 12.01 -16.06 -0.69
N GLU A 48 13.34 -16.10 -0.84
CA GLU A 48 14.28 -15.63 0.19
C GLU A 48 14.07 -14.15 0.56
N LYS A 49 13.80 -13.31 -0.44
CA LYS A 49 13.57 -11.87 -0.23
C LYS A 49 12.20 -11.62 0.41
N LYS A 50 11.18 -12.41 0.06
CA LYS A 50 9.87 -12.40 0.73
C LYS A 50 10.03 -12.76 2.20
N ALA A 51 10.72 -13.85 2.52
CA ALA A 51 10.97 -14.26 3.89
C ALA A 51 11.68 -13.17 4.71
N LYS A 52 12.70 -12.51 4.14
CA LYS A 52 13.39 -11.39 4.81
C LYS A 52 12.47 -10.19 5.05
N ARG A 53 11.62 -9.86 4.09
CA ARG A 53 10.60 -8.80 4.25
C ARG A 53 9.62 -9.18 5.35
N ASP A 54 9.09 -10.40 5.33
CA ASP A 54 8.03 -10.84 6.25
C ASP A 54 8.55 -10.94 7.69
N ALA A 55 9.79 -11.40 7.88
CA ALA A 55 10.46 -11.36 9.17
C ALA A 55 10.61 -9.92 9.70
N PHE A 56 10.91 -8.95 8.82
CA PHE A 56 11.00 -7.55 9.19
C PHE A 56 9.63 -6.96 9.56
N LEU A 57 8.59 -7.27 8.78
CA LEU A 57 7.22 -6.82 9.02
C LEU A 57 6.66 -7.38 10.34
N MET A 58 6.95 -8.64 10.66
CA MET A 58 6.57 -9.28 11.93
C MET A 58 7.18 -8.57 13.14
N GLN A 59 8.40 -8.05 13.01
CA GLN A 59 9.07 -7.26 14.05
C GLN A 59 8.56 -5.80 14.13
N ASN A 60 7.89 -5.31 13.08
CA ASN A 60 7.45 -3.93 12.96
C ASN A 60 5.95 -3.85 12.58
N PRO A 61 5.03 -4.19 13.50
CA PRO A 61 3.59 -4.31 13.20
C PRO A 61 2.95 -3.02 12.69
N ALA A 62 3.42 -1.84 13.14
CA ALA A 62 2.95 -0.56 12.62
C ALA A 62 3.30 -0.36 11.13
N ILE A 63 4.48 -0.84 10.72
CA ILE A 63 4.94 -0.78 9.32
C ILE A 63 4.19 -1.84 8.49
N ASP A 64 3.93 -3.02 9.04
CA ASP A 64 3.11 -4.05 8.38
C ASP A 64 1.70 -3.54 8.07
N ALA A 65 1.02 -2.91 9.03
CA ALA A 65 -0.33 -2.37 8.80
C ALA A 65 -0.37 -1.40 7.59
N ILE A 66 0.61 -0.51 7.48
CA ILE A 66 0.75 0.44 6.38
C ILE A 66 1.12 -0.29 5.08
N TYR A 67 2.02 -1.27 5.15
CA TYR A 67 2.42 -2.08 4.01
C TYR A 67 1.24 -2.83 3.41
N GLN A 68 0.44 -3.53 4.23
CA GLN A 68 -0.75 -4.25 3.76
C GLN A 68 -1.78 -3.29 3.15
N PHE A 69 -1.99 -2.12 3.76
CA PHE A 69 -2.84 -1.08 3.19
C PHE A 69 -2.36 -0.64 1.81
N GLN A 70 -1.06 -0.34 1.68
CA GLN A 70 -0.42 0.04 0.42
C GLN A 70 -0.59 -1.05 -0.66
N GLN A 71 -0.37 -2.32 -0.33
CA GLN A 71 -0.52 -3.43 -1.29
C GLN A 71 -1.95 -3.59 -1.79
N ARG A 72 -2.95 -3.45 -0.90
CA ARG A 72 -4.37 -3.48 -1.27
C ARG A 72 -4.74 -2.32 -2.18
N LEU A 73 -4.27 -1.11 -1.84
CA LEU A 73 -4.54 0.09 -2.63
C LEU A 73 -3.90 0.01 -4.02
N HIS A 74 -2.64 -0.44 -4.10
CA HIS A 74 -1.96 -0.63 -5.37
C HIS A 74 -2.68 -1.66 -6.27
N SER A 75 -3.10 -2.79 -5.69
CA SER A 75 -3.90 -3.80 -6.38
C SER A 75 -5.22 -3.25 -6.91
N LEU A 76 -5.86 -2.35 -6.17
CA LEU A 76 -7.08 -1.67 -6.61
C LEU A 76 -6.81 -0.72 -7.79
N LEU A 77 -5.79 0.13 -7.69
CA LEU A 77 -5.44 1.13 -8.71
C LEU A 77 -4.91 0.51 -10.02
N MET A 78 -4.40 -0.73 -9.96
CA MET A 78 -3.95 -1.48 -11.14
C MET A 78 -5.10 -2.06 -12.00
N LYS A 79 -6.33 -2.12 -11.49
CA LYS A 79 -7.48 -2.62 -12.26
C LYS A 79 -7.84 -1.64 -13.39
N ARG A 80 -7.50 -2.02 -14.62
CA ARG A 80 -7.62 -1.20 -15.85
C ARG A 80 -9.06 -0.84 -16.27
N ALA A 81 -10.08 -1.47 -15.66
CA ALA A 81 -11.48 -1.35 -16.07
C ALA A 81 -12.41 -0.78 -14.98
N LEU A 82 -11.88 0.01 -14.03
CA LEU A 82 -12.73 0.67 -13.05
C LEU A 82 -13.30 1.96 -13.65
N THR A 83 -14.54 1.90 -14.11
CA THR A 83 -15.31 3.12 -14.42
C THR A 83 -15.60 3.87 -13.13
N GLN A 84 -15.88 5.17 -13.20
CA GLN A 84 -16.23 6.00 -12.04
C GLN A 84 -17.33 5.35 -11.18
N HIS A 85 -18.32 4.72 -11.83
CA HIS A 85 -19.42 4.02 -11.17
C HIS A 85 -18.94 2.80 -10.38
N VAL A 86 -18.01 2.01 -10.93
CA VAL A 86 -17.45 0.84 -10.23
C VAL A 86 -16.54 1.28 -9.09
N CYS A 87 -15.71 2.32 -9.27
CA CYS A 87 -14.90 2.89 -8.19
C CYS A 87 -15.77 3.27 -6.97
N ARG A 88 -16.91 3.95 -7.19
CA ARG A 88 -17.83 4.33 -6.11
C ARG A 88 -18.35 3.14 -5.31
N LYS A 89 -18.48 1.95 -5.92
CA LYS A 89 -18.91 0.72 -5.24
C LYS A 89 -17.79 0.01 -4.48
N VAL A 90 -16.53 0.16 -4.93
CA VAL A 90 -15.37 -0.50 -4.32
C VAL A 90 -14.77 0.31 -3.18
N ILE A 91 -14.92 1.64 -3.19
CA ILE A 91 -14.44 2.53 -2.13
C ILE A 91 -14.94 2.10 -0.74
N PRO A 92 -16.23 1.82 -0.51
CA PRO A 92 -16.73 1.37 0.81
C PRO A 92 -16.14 0.03 1.24
N THR A 93 -16.02 -0.94 0.31
CA THR A 93 -15.39 -2.25 0.58
C THR A 93 -13.93 -2.10 1.00
N PHE A 94 -13.22 -1.13 0.41
CA PHE A 94 -11.82 -0.85 0.75
C PHE A 94 -11.65 -0.12 2.09
N LEU A 95 -12.57 0.80 2.42
CA LEU A 95 -12.51 1.59 3.66
C LEU A 95 -13.12 0.89 4.88
N GLY A 96 -13.70 -0.30 4.70
CA GLY A 96 -14.37 -1.02 5.79
C GLY A 96 -15.66 -0.35 6.27
N SER A 97 -16.17 0.65 5.55
CA SER A 97 -17.49 1.18 5.83
C SER A 97 -18.53 0.19 5.31
N THR A 98 -19.11 -0.55 6.25
CA THR A 98 -20.49 -1.04 6.10
C THR A 98 -21.31 0.09 5.49
N PRO A 99 -22.14 -0.14 4.47
CA PRO A 99 -23.10 0.89 4.11
C PRO A 99 -23.87 1.17 5.39
N ILE A 100 -23.81 2.41 5.88
CA ILE A 100 -24.86 2.93 6.75
C ILE A 100 -26.07 2.91 5.83
N LYS A 101 -26.75 1.76 5.77
CA LYS A 101 -28.15 1.70 5.40
C LYS A 101 -28.77 2.77 6.27
N GLY A 102 -29.36 3.78 5.65
CA GLY A 102 -30.30 4.66 6.31
C GLY A 102 -31.25 3.77 7.08
N ALA A 103 -31.02 3.71 8.38
CA ALA A 103 -32.00 3.33 9.35
C ALA A 103 -32.80 4.60 9.58
N LEU A 104 -34.09 4.48 9.26
CA LEU A 104 -35.19 5.45 9.41
C LEU A 104 -35.27 6.51 8.31
#